data_AF-A0A5P8YZ33-F1
#
_entry.id   AF-A0A5P8YZ33-F1
#
_cell.length_a   1.000
_cell.length_b   1.000
_cell.length_c   1.000
_cell.angle_alpha   90.00
_cell.angle_beta   90.00
_cell.angle_gamma   90.00
#
_symmetry.space_group_name_H-M   'P 1'
#
loop_
_entity.id
_entity.type
_entity.pdbx_description
1 polymer ?
#
loop_
_entity_poly.entity_id
_entity_poly.type
_entity_poly.pdbx_seq_one_letter_code
_entity_poly.pdbx_strand_id
1 'polypeptide(L)' 'MPHSPTALLIADALDASGKTQRKVAYEVGYPRGNVISMLRSGEMRLPIERAPALVPALGKDGHLNANMC' A
#
# COMPACT_ATOMS: atom_id res chain seq x y z
N MET A 1 -7.11 -13.71 2.95
CA MET A 1 -7.06 -13.45 1.49
C MET A 1 -7.44 -11.99 1.29
N PRO A 2 -6.76 -11.19 0.46
CA PRO A 2 -7.05 -9.76 0.35
C PRO A 2 -8.51 -9.56 -0.07
N HIS A 3 -9.26 -8.77 0.69
CA HIS A 3 -10.72 -8.65 0.53
C HIS A 3 -11.15 -7.53 -0.44
N SER A 4 -10.20 -6.81 -1.08
CA SER A 4 -10.51 -5.74 -2.04
C SER A 4 -9.52 -5.69 -3.23
N PRO A 5 -9.95 -5.21 -4.41
CA PRO A 5 -9.08 -5.04 -5.57
C PRO A 5 -7.85 -4.15 -5.28
N THR A 6 -8.04 -3.11 -4.47
CA THR A 6 -6.96 -2.23 -4.01
C THR A 6 -5.96 -2.97 -3.13
N ALA A 7 -6.45 -3.82 -2.22
CA ALA A 7 -5.57 -4.62 -1.35
C ALA A 7 -4.75 -5.64 -2.15
N LEU A 8 -5.34 -6.26 -3.18
CA LEU A 8 -4.60 -7.12 -4.13
C LEU A 8 -3.49 -6.33 -4.84
N LEU A 9 -3.81 -5.15 -5.36
CA LEU A 9 -2.82 -4.34 -6.08
C LEU A 9 -1.67 -3.85 -5.18
N ILE A 10 -1.98 -3.54 -3.92
CA ILE A 10 -1.00 -3.21 -2.88
C ILE A 10 -0.15 -4.45 -2.53
N ALA A 11 -0.78 -5.62 -2.37
CA ALA A 11 -0.06 -6.87 -2.09
C ALA A 11 0.92 -7.21 -3.21
N ASP A 12 0.47 -7.18 -4.47
CA ASP A 12 1.30 -7.43 -5.65
C ASP A 12 2.44 -6.41 -5.74
N ALA A 13 2.17 -5.14 -5.43
CA ALA A 13 3.20 -4.11 -5.44
C ALA A 13 4.25 -4.31 -4.33
N LEU A 14 3.82 -4.66 -3.12
CA LEU A 14 4.70 -4.98 -2.01
C LEU A 14 5.61 -6.15 -2.36
N ASP A 15 5.02 -7.24 -2.88
CA ASP A 15 5.74 -8.45 -3.24
C ASP A 15 6.72 -8.18 -4.41
N ALA A 16 6.33 -7.37 -5.40
CA ALA A 16 7.22 -6.97 -6.50
C ALA A 16 8.35 -6.00 -6.08
N SER A 17 8.11 -5.17 -5.06
CA SER A 17 9.09 -4.17 -4.61
C SER A 17 10.32 -4.78 -3.92
N GLY A 18 10.21 -6.02 -3.43
CA GLY A 18 11.24 -6.67 -2.59
C GLY A 18 11.49 -5.99 -1.24
N LYS A 19 10.73 -4.94 -0.89
CA LYS A 19 10.87 -4.21 0.37
C LYS A 19 10.07 -4.90 1.47
N THR A 20 10.59 -4.83 2.69
CA THR A 20 9.81 -5.25 3.86
C THR A 20 8.69 -4.24 4.13
N GLN A 21 7.55 -4.71 4.65
CA GLN A 21 6.42 -3.86 5.02
C GLN A 21 6.83 -2.72 5.98
N ARG A 22 7.78 -3.00 6.90
CA ARG A 22 8.34 -2.00 7.83
C ARG A 22 9.09 -0.88 7.10
N LYS A 23 9.85 -1.21 6.06
CA LYS A 23 10.58 -0.21 5.25
C LYS A 23 9.60 0.67 4.48
N VAL A 24 8.58 0.07 3.86
CA VAL A 24 7.52 0.83 3.17
C VAL A 24 6.76 1.73 4.14
N ALA A 25 6.39 1.23 5.32
CA ALA A 25 5.72 2.05 6.34
C ALA A 25 6.54 3.29 6.73
N TYR A 26 7.84 3.12 6.89
CA TYR A 26 8.77 4.21 7.19
C TYR A 26 8.87 5.22 6.04
N GLU A 27 9.04 4.75 4.80
CA GLU A 27 9.13 5.60 3.60
C GLU A 27 7.86 6.43 3.36
N VAL A 28 6.68 5.88 3.65
CA VAL A 28 5.39 6.57 3.52
C VAL A 28 5.10 7.50 4.72
N GLY A 29 5.87 7.38 5.80
CA GLY A 29 5.64 8.13 7.05
C GLY A 29 4.42 7.63 7.83
N TYR A 30 4.11 6.34 7.76
CA TYR A 30 3.09 5.75 8.63
C TYR A 30 3.65 5.62 10.05
N PRO A 31 2.93 6.14 11.07
CA PRO A 31 3.39 6.10 12.46
C PRO A 31 3.40 4.68 13.04
N ARG A 32 2.65 3.75 12.43
CA ARG A 32 2.56 2.35 12.86
C ARG A 32 2.85 1.43 11.68
N GLY A 33 3.76 0.48 11.87
CA GLY A 33 4.15 -0.48 10.83
C GLY A 33 3.04 -1.47 10.43
N ASN A 34 2.01 -1.63 11.26
CA ASN A 34 0.88 -2.52 10.98
C ASN A 34 -0.08 -1.99 9.91
N VAL A 35 0.00 -0.69 9.58
CA VAL A 35 -0.86 -0.07 8.55
C VAL A 35 -0.67 -0.75 7.19
N ILE A 36 0.57 -1.08 6.81
CA ILE A 36 0.86 -1.78 5.56
C ILE A 36 0.24 -3.17 5.53
N SER A 37 0.26 -3.89 6.65
CA SER A 37 -0.41 -5.19 6.77
C SER A 37 -1.92 -5.08 6.61
N MET A 38 -2.54 -4.07 7.24
CA MET A 38 -4.00 -3.85 7.14
C MET A 38 -4.43 -3.42 5.73
N LEU A 39 -3.61 -2.62 5.05
CA LEU A 39 -3.83 -2.27 3.63
C LEU A 39 -3.68 -3.49 2.73
N ARG A 40 -2.69 -4.35 3.00
CA ARG A 40 -2.47 -5.61 2.25
C ARG A 40 -3.59 -6.63 2.45
N SER A 41 -4.14 -6.74 3.66
CA SER A 41 -5.28 -7.64 3.94
C SER A 41 -6.62 -7.05 3.47
N GLY A 42 -6.69 -5.73 3.29
CA GLY A 42 -7.92 -5.02 2.95
C GLY A 42 -8.81 -4.71 4.16
N GLU A 43 -8.30 -4.90 5.38
CA GLU A 43 -8.95 -4.47 6.63
C GLU A 43 -9.06 -2.94 6.73
N MET A 44 -8.19 -2.23 6.01
CA MET A 44 -8.18 -0.77 5.93
C MET A 44 -8.24 -0.32 4.46
N ARG A 45 -9.06 0.69 4.18
CA ARG A 45 -9.04 1.39 2.89
C ARG A 45 -7.84 2.31 2.80
N LEU A 46 -7.24 2.42 1.62
CA LEU A 46 -6.15 3.37 1.35
C LEU A 46 -6.68 4.81 1.47
N PRO A 47 -6.14 5.64 2.39
CA PRO A 47 -6.50 7.05 2.45
C PRO A 47 -6.02 7.77 1.18
N ILE A 48 -6.89 8.56 0.56
CA ILE A 48 -6.60 9.28 -0.70
C ILE A 48 -5.36 10.17 -0.56
N GLU A 49 -5.24 10.86 0.57
CA GLU A 49 -4.09 11.72 0.92
C GLU A 49 -2.76 10.97 1.04
N ARG A 50 -2.79 9.64 1.24
CA ARG A 50 -1.59 8.79 1.35
C ARG A 50 -1.25 8.06 0.07
N ALA A 51 -2.17 7.98 -0.89
CA ALA A 51 -1.92 7.34 -2.18
C ALA A 51 -0.66 7.90 -2.89
N PRO A 52 -0.41 9.24 -2.93
CA PRO A 52 0.77 9.79 -3.61
C PRO A 52 2.10 9.41 -2.95
N ALA A 53 2.11 9.20 -1.63
CA ALA A 53 3.31 8.77 -0.90
C ALA A 53 3.53 7.26 -0.99
N LEU A 54 2.45 6.48 -1.08
CA LEU A 54 2.50 5.02 -1.15
C LEU A 54 2.99 4.51 -2.51
N VAL A 55 2.55 5.12 -3.62
CA VAL A 55 2.96 4.75 -5.00
C VAL A 55 4.49 4.64 -5.16
N PRO A 56 5.29 5.69 -4.88
CA PRO A 56 6.74 5.63 -5.04
C PRO A 56 7.40 4.70 -4.01
N ALA A 57 6.86 4.62 -2.79
CA ALA A 57 7.39 3.71 -1.76
C ALA A 57 7.28 2.23 -2.18
N LEU A 58 6.23 1.89 -2.93
CA LEU A 58 6.03 0.55 -3.50
C LEU A 58 6.84 0.32 -4.79
N GLY A 59 7.57 1.32 -5.29
CA GLY A 59 8.37 1.18 -6.51
C GLY A 59 7.54 1.01 -7.79
N LYS A 60 6.24 1.35 -7.77
CA LYS A 60 5.42 1.40 -8.97
C LYS A 60 5.42 2.83 -9.51
N ASP A 61 5.79 3.01 -10.78
CA ASP A 61 5.52 4.23 -11.55
C ASP A 61 4.04 4.34 -11.99
N GLY A 62 3.22 3.35 -11.60
CA GLY A 62 1.82 3.25 -11.99
C GLY A 62 0.88 3.97 -11.04
N HIS A 63 0.00 4.80 -11.60
CA HIS A 63 -1.16 5.42 -10.95
C HIS A 63 -1.95 4.39 -10.10
N LEU A 64 -1.71 4.36 -8.77
CA LEU A 64 -2.70 3.85 -7.83
C LEU A 64 -3.85 4.86 -7.84
N ASN A 65 -4.83 4.65 -8.73
CA ASN A 65 -6.03 5.47 -8.69
C ASN A 65 -6.81 5.07 -7.43
N ALA A 66 -7.15 6.04 -6.59
CA ALA A 66 -8.01 5.80 -5.43
C ALA A 66 -9.50 5.73 -5.82
N ASN A 67 -9.81 5.74 -7.12
CA ASN A 67 -11.15 5.78 -7.70
C ASN A 67 -11.68 4.39 -8.11
N MET A 68 -11.00 3.33 -7.68
CA MET A 68 -11.42 1.92 -7.78
C MET A 68 -11.82 1.33 -6.41
N CYS A 69 -12.11 2.22 -5.45
CA CYS A 69 -12.78 1.93 -4.18
C CYS A 69 -14.31 2.04 -4.30
#